data_AF-A0A9P5ZF52-F1
#
_entry.id   AF-A0A9P5ZF52-F1
#
_cell.length_a   1.000
_cell.length_b   1.000
_cell.length_c   1.000
_cell.angle_alpha   90.00
_cell.angle_beta   90.00
_cell.angle_gamma   90.00
#
_symmetry.space_group_name_H-M   'P 1'
#
loop_
_entity.id
_entity.type
_entity.pdbx_description
1 polymer ?
#
loop_
_entity_poly.entity_id
_entity_poly.type
_entity_poly.pdbx_seq_one_letter_code
_entity_poly.pdbx_strand_id
1 'polypeptide(L)'
;MLKVQKGAQKYLQHMDWPAFLYDASVYDKDDPEAGLFKHQVLIKILQHVLIGPSAAKFNSWVILPHRCNAGIIRISNIDSNLIAYAACQACFILSAQTDWGQTDGRFDGGSFYNQITNYFKTGLEQGDNTVTTLLNWCQIEVFENTGITSADGNCNGDSNDSDSEDKDAKIERQWQW
;
A
#
# COMPACT_ATOMS: atom_id res chain seq x y z
N MET A 1 6.25 24.26 -33.16
CA MET A 1 7.24 23.92 -32.11
C MET A 1 6.80 24.56 -30.80
N LEU A 2 6.22 23.78 -29.88
CA LEU A 2 5.83 24.26 -28.55
C LEU A 2 7.07 24.33 -27.66
N LYS A 3 7.44 25.53 -27.21
CA LYS A 3 8.46 25.69 -26.17
C LYS A 3 7.86 25.21 -24.85
N VAL A 4 8.26 24.02 -24.41
CA VAL A 4 8.01 23.58 -23.03
C VAL A 4 8.73 24.57 -22.12
N GLN A 5 7.97 25.33 -21.33
CA GLN A 5 8.57 26.13 -20.27
C GLN A 5 9.12 25.16 -19.22
N LYS A 6 10.43 25.19 -19.01
CA LYS A 6 11.05 24.52 -17.87
C LYS A 6 10.56 25.22 -16.61
N GLY A 7 9.44 24.76 -16.05
CA GLY A 7 9.08 25.06 -14.68
C GLY A 7 10.24 24.65 -13.77
N ALA A 8 10.50 25.41 -12.71
CA ALA A 8 11.52 25.06 -11.73
C ALA A 8 11.29 23.63 -11.26
N GLN A 9 12.26 22.73 -11.50
CA GLN A 9 12.22 21.36 -10.99
C GLN A 9 12.21 21.43 -9.47
N LYS A 10 11.03 21.28 -8.87
CA LYS A 10 10.90 21.05 -7.43
C LYS A 10 11.23 19.58 -7.19
N TYR A 11 12.31 19.35 -6.47
CA TYR A 11 12.69 18.01 -6.03
C TYR A 11 11.87 17.68 -4.79
N LEU A 12 11.31 16.47 -4.74
CA LEU A 12 10.65 15.97 -3.54
C LEU A 12 11.68 15.89 -2.41
N GLN A 13 11.46 16.61 -1.32
CA GLN A 13 12.25 16.44 -0.12
C GLN A 13 11.61 15.36 0.76
N HIS A 14 12.42 14.67 1.57
CA HIS A 14 11.93 13.66 2.51
C HIS A 14 11.01 14.23 3.61
N MET A 15 10.88 15.57 3.70
CA MET A 15 9.96 16.24 4.62
C MET A 15 8.63 16.65 3.97
N ASP A 16 8.53 16.58 2.65
CA ASP A 16 7.31 16.98 1.94
C ASP A 16 6.35 15.78 1.89
N TRP A 17 5.05 16.04 2.04
CA TRP A 17 4.02 15.04 1.76
C TRP A 17 3.75 14.96 0.26
N PRO A 18 4.12 13.87 -0.42
CA PRO A 18 3.92 13.75 -1.86
C PRO A 18 2.43 13.74 -2.21
N ALA A 19 2.06 14.29 -3.37
CA ALA A 19 0.68 14.35 -3.83
C ALA A 19 0.00 12.97 -3.90
N PHE A 20 0.75 11.89 -4.17
CA PHE A 20 0.19 10.53 -4.22
C PHE A 20 -0.25 10.00 -2.85
N LEU A 21 0.03 10.69 -1.74
CA LEU A 21 -0.52 10.35 -0.43
C LEU A 21 -1.95 10.88 -0.26
N TYR A 22 -2.33 11.91 -1.00
CA TYR A 22 -3.59 12.62 -0.82
C TYR A 22 -4.69 12.08 -1.72
N ASP A 23 -5.89 11.95 -1.16
CA ASP A 23 -7.10 11.91 -1.99
C ASP A 23 -7.37 13.31 -2.57
N ALA A 24 -7.21 13.44 -3.89
CA ALA A 24 -7.40 14.70 -4.60
C ALA A 24 -8.82 15.28 -4.48
N SER A 25 -9.82 14.45 -4.16
CA SER A 25 -11.21 14.90 -3.97
C SER A 25 -11.46 15.49 -2.57
N VAL A 26 -10.61 15.17 -1.61
CA VAL A 26 -10.74 15.59 -0.19
C VAL A 26 -9.72 16.65 0.18
N TYR A 27 -8.62 16.76 -0.57
CA TYR A 27 -7.54 17.71 -0.29
C TYR A 27 -8.06 19.15 -0.17
N ASP A 28 -7.75 19.77 0.97
CA ASP A 28 -7.99 21.18 1.24
C ASP A 28 -6.64 21.88 1.43
N LYS A 29 -6.52 23.08 0.86
CA LYS A 29 -5.31 23.92 1.03
C LYS A 29 -5.25 24.53 2.43
N ASP A 30 -6.40 24.73 3.05
CA ASP A 30 -6.53 25.39 4.36
C ASP A 30 -6.46 24.35 5.50
N ASP A 31 -6.63 23.06 5.18
CA ASP A 31 -6.39 21.91 6.06
C ASP A 31 -5.46 20.89 5.37
N PRO A 32 -4.14 20.95 5.60
CA PRO A 32 -3.16 20.13 4.90
C PRO A 32 -3.19 18.65 5.28
N GLU A 33 -3.97 18.25 6.29
CA GLU A 33 -4.17 16.84 6.65
C GLU A 33 -5.42 16.24 5.99
N ALA A 34 -6.29 17.09 5.41
CA ALA A 34 -7.47 16.65 4.68
C ALA A 34 -7.08 15.72 3.53
N GLY A 35 -7.54 14.47 3.59
CA GLY A 35 -7.28 13.44 2.59
C GLY A 35 -5.89 12.81 2.64
N LEU A 36 -5.04 13.16 3.62
CA LEU A 36 -3.70 12.60 3.76
C LEU A 36 -3.74 11.07 4.03
N PHE A 37 -2.85 10.33 3.38
CA PHE A 37 -2.78 8.86 3.34
C PHE A 37 -4.02 8.13 2.79
N LYS A 38 -4.99 8.84 2.18
CA LYS A 38 -6.21 8.24 1.63
C LYS A 38 -6.18 7.97 0.13
N HIS A 39 -5.05 8.21 -0.52
CA HIS A 39 -4.94 7.93 -1.95
C HIS A 39 -4.96 6.43 -2.25
N GLN A 40 -5.67 6.06 -3.32
CA GLN A 40 -5.89 4.66 -3.71
C GLN A 40 -4.60 3.88 -4.03
N VAL A 41 -3.55 4.57 -4.49
CA VAL A 41 -2.25 3.92 -4.77
C VAL A 41 -1.66 3.26 -3.51
N LEU A 42 -1.81 3.87 -2.33
CA LEU A 42 -1.34 3.27 -1.08
C LEU A 42 -2.08 1.98 -0.77
N ILE A 43 -3.41 2.00 -0.91
CA ILE A 43 -4.25 0.82 -0.71
C ILE A 43 -3.85 -0.30 -1.68
N LYS A 44 -3.63 0.03 -2.96
CA LYS A 44 -3.21 -0.95 -3.96
C LYS A 44 -1.85 -1.55 -3.67
N ILE A 45 -0.89 -0.77 -3.19
CA ILE A 45 0.43 -1.28 -2.80
C ILE A 45 0.31 -2.18 -1.57
N LEU A 46 -0.46 -1.77 -0.56
CA LEU A 46 -0.70 -2.59 0.64
C LEU A 46 -1.37 -3.92 0.27
N GLN A 47 -2.41 -3.88 -0.56
CA GLN A 47 -3.07 -5.09 -1.09
C GLN A 47 -2.08 -5.97 -1.87
N HIS A 48 -1.21 -5.37 -2.69
CA HIS A 48 -0.20 -6.12 -3.43
C HIS A 48 0.79 -6.85 -2.50
N VAL A 49 1.30 -6.14 -1.48
CA VAL A 49 2.32 -6.67 -0.56
C VAL A 49 1.73 -7.69 0.41
N LEU A 50 0.54 -7.43 0.96
CA LEU A 50 -0.07 -8.22 2.03
C LEU A 50 -0.96 -9.33 1.50
N ILE A 51 -1.66 -9.12 0.39
CA ILE A 51 -2.63 -10.09 -0.13
C ILE A 51 -2.06 -10.78 -1.37
N GLY A 52 -1.66 -9.98 -2.35
CA GLY A 52 -1.02 -10.42 -3.58
C GLY A 52 -1.44 -9.59 -4.80
N PRO A 53 -0.82 -9.83 -5.97
CA PRO A 53 -1.03 -9.00 -7.16
C PRO A 53 -2.48 -8.93 -7.65
N SER A 54 -3.25 -10.01 -7.49
CA SER A 54 -4.65 -10.07 -7.91
C SER A 54 -5.51 -9.10 -7.11
N ALA A 55 -5.30 -8.97 -5.80
CA ALA A 55 -6.07 -8.05 -4.96
C ALA A 55 -5.84 -6.57 -5.34
N ALA A 56 -4.65 -6.22 -5.80
CA ALA A 56 -4.36 -4.86 -6.25
C ALA A 56 -5.04 -4.49 -7.57
N LYS A 57 -5.27 -5.47 -8.47
CA LYS A 57 -5.84 -5.24 -9.82
C LYS A 57 -7.35 -5.02 -9.81
N PHE A 58 -8.05 -5.69 -8.92
CA PHE A 58 -9.50 -5.61 -8.85
C PHE A 58 -9.91 -4.56 -7.82
N ASN A 59 -10.84 -3.69 -8.20
CA ASN A 59 -11.58 -2.79 -7.30
C ASN A 59 -12.88 -3.45 -6.79
N SER A 60 -12.99 -4.78 -6.97
CA SER A 60 -14.13 -5.59 -6.60
C SER A 60 -13.75 -6.58 -5.52
N TRP A 61 -14.78 -7.15 -4.90
CA TRP A 61 -14.69 -8.23 -3.92
C TRP A 61 -13.71 -9.33 -4.33
N VAL A 62 -12.73 -9.61 -3.47
CA VAL A 62 -11.79 -10.74 -3.61
C VAL A 62 -11.74 -11.45 -2.27
N ILE A 63 -12.21 -12.70 -2.21
CA ILE A 63 -12.03 -13.54 -1.03
C ILE A 63 -10.53 -13.60 -0.70
N LEU A 64 -10.17 -13.29 0.55
CA LEU A 64 -8.79 -13.40 0.97
C LEU A 64 -8.28 -14.82 0.75
N PRO A 65 -7.22 -15.03 -0.06
CA PRO A 65 -6.70 -16.35 -0.28
C PRO A 65 -6.13 -16.90 1.03
N HIS A 66 -6.38 -18.19 1.29
CA HIS A 66 -5.99 -18.90 2.52
C HIS A 66 -4.46 -18.87 2.80
N ARG A 67 -3.65 -18.49 1.82
CA ARG A 67 -2.18 -18.32 1.94
C ARG A 67 -1.72 -16.96 1.40
N CYS A 68 -2.41 -15.88 1.73
CA CYS A 68 -1.90 -14.53 1.49
C CYS A 68 -0.64 -14.24 2.33
N ASN A 69 0.17 -13.28 1.89
CA ASN A 69 1.39 -12.89 2.60
C ASN A 69 1.08 -12.47 4.05
N ALA A 70 0.00 -11.73 4.28
CA ALA A 70 -0.47 -11.32 5.60
C ALA A 70 -0.73 -12.52 6.52
N GLY A 71 -1.37 -13.58 6.00
CA GLY A 71 -1.58 -14.82 6.75
C GLY A 71 -0.28 -15.55 7.07
N ILE A 72 0.67 -15.57 6.13
CA ILE A 72 1.99 -16.20 6.30
C ILE A 72 2.80 -15.46 7.38
N ILE A 73 2.86 -14.13 7.30
CA ILE A 73 3.63 -13.28 8.23
C ILE A 73 2.83 -12.90 9.48
N ARG A 74 1.58 -13.39 9.60
CA ARG A 74 0.66 -13.16 10.72
C ARG A 74 0.36 -11.68 11.00
N ILE A 75 0.27 -10.88 9.95
CA ILE A 75 -0.22 -9.50 10.03
C ILE A 75 -1.74 -9.53 9.94
N SER A 76 -2.39 -9.12 11.04
CA SER A 76 -3.85 -9.00 11.11
C SER A 76 -4.33 -7.55 11.07
N ASN A 77 -3.48 -6.60 11.44
CA ASN A 77 -3.81 -5.18 11.53
C ASN A 77 -2.79 -4.34 10.75
N ILE A 78 -3.26 -3.29 10.07
CA ILE A 78 -2.41 -2.28 9.46
C ILE A 78 -1.81 -1.39 10.54
N ASP A 79 -0.48 -1.32 10.54
CA ASP A 79 0.32 -0.45 11.41
C ASP A 79 0.91 0.72 10.58
N SER A 80 1.25 1.80 11.27
CA SER A 80 2.02 2.94 10.79
C SER A 80 3.23 2.54 9.95
N ASN A 81 3.95 1.50 10.37
CA ASN A 81 5.11 0.94 9.68
C ASN A 81 4.76 0.41 8.27
N LEU A 82 3.61 -0.24 8.11
CA LEU A 82 3.16 -0.77 6.83
C LEU A 82 2.75 0.36 5.87
N ILE A 83 2.08 1.39 6.40
CA ILE A 83 1.70 2.58 5.61
C ILE A 83 2.97 3.30 5.12
N ALA A 84 3.94 3.51 6.03
CA ALA A 84 5.22 4.13 5.68
C ALA A 84 5.98 3.32 4.63
N TYR A 85 5.99 1.99 4.75
CA TYR A 85 6.59 1.11 3.76
C TYR A 85 5.90 1.23 2.40
N ALA A 86 4.56 1.20 2.36
CA ALA A 86 3.80 1.34 1.12
C ALA A 86 4.02 2.70 0.44
N ALA A 87 4.14 3.78 1.22
CA ALA A 87 4.48 5.09 0.70
C ALA A 87 5.89 5.14 0.11
N CYS A 88 6.88 4.50 0.74
CA CYS A 88 8.23 4.41 0.19
C CYS A 88 8.25 3.59 -1.12
N GLN A 89 7.49 2.50 -1.16
CA GLN A 89 7.28 1.72 -2.39
C GLN A 89 6.66 2.57 -3.51
N ALA A 90 5.66 3.39 -3.20
CA ALA A 90 5.06 4.30 -4.16
C ALA A 90 6.08 5.31 -4.70
N CYS A 91 6.90 5.92 -3.82
CA CYS A 91 7.97 6.83 -4.25
C CYS A 91 8.92 6.14 -5.23
N PHE A 92 9.36 4.91 -4.91
CA PHE A 92 10.27 4.16 -5.77
C PHE A 92 9.64 3.77 -7.12
N ILE A 93 8.39 3.30 -7.12
CA ILE A 93 7.68 2.94 -8.36
C ILE A 93 7.50 4.17 -9.28
N LEU A 94 7.36 5.36 -8.69
CA LEU A 94 7.19 6.62 -9.41
C LEU A 94 8.52 7.32 -9.72
N SER A 95 9.64 6.86 -9.17
CA SER A 95 10.95 7.42 -9.44
C SER A 95 11.55 6.83 -10.71
N ALA A 96 12.62 7.46 -11.20
CA ALA A 96 13.38 6.95 -12.34
C ALA A 96 14.45 5.91 -11.92
N GLN A 97 14.43 5.46 -10.68
CA GLN A 97 15.43 4.53 -10.16
C GLN A 97 15.19 3.12 -10.69
N THR A 98 16.28 2.42 -11.01
CA THR A 98 16.24 1.01 -11.44
C THR A 98 16.26 0.05 -10.26
N ASP A 99 16.88 0.46 -9.16
CA ASP A 99 17.17 -0.40 -8.02
C ASP A 99 16.78 0.30 -6.73
N TRP A 100 16.23 -0.48 -5.79
CA TRP A 100 15.86 0.02 -4.48
C TRP A 100 17.11 0.50 -3.73
N GLY A 101 17.13 1.80 -3.41
CA GLY A 101 18.20 2.43 -2.66
C GLY A 101 17.66 3.24 -1.49
N GLN A 102 18.49 3.43 -0.47
CA GLN A 102 18.12 4.27 0.67
C GLN A 102 17.92 5.74 0.26
N THR A 103 18.71 6.21 -0.70
CA THR A 103 18.71 7.59 -1.16
C THR A 103 18.47 7.68 -2.66
N ASP A 104 17.53 8.52 -3.08
CA ASP A 104 17.31 8.92 -4.47
C ASP A 104 17.68 10.40 -4.67
N GLY A 105 18.96 10.65 -4.96
CA GLY A 105 19.49 12.00 -5.11
C GLY A 105 19.36 12.83 -3.84
N ARG A 106 18.28 13.61 -3.73
CA ARG A 106 17.96 14.45 -2.54
C ARG A 106 16.89 13.85 -1.64
N PHE A 107 16.23 12.79 -2.09
CA PHE A 107 15.21 12.10 -1.32
C PHE A 107 15.87 10.99 -0.50
N ASP A 108 15.65 10.98 0.81
CA ASP A 108 16.07 9.89 1.70
C ASP A 108 14.83 9.10 2.12
N GLY A 109 14.71 7.87 1.62
CA GLY A 109 13.59 6.98 1.92
C GLY A 109 13.54 6.60 3.40
N GLY A 110 14.70 6.53 4.07
CA GLY A 110 14.76 6.25 5.52
C GLY A 110 14.16 7.39 6.34
N SER A 111 14.55 8.63 6.05
CA SER A 111 13.95 9.81 6.69
C SER A 111 12.46 9.95 6.38
N PHE A 112 12.04 9.67 5.16
CA PHE A 112 10.62 9.71 4.78
C PHE A 112 9.79 8.66 5.52
N TYR A 113 10.30 7.42 5.61
CA TYR A 113 9.69 6.37 6.41
C TYR A 113 9.54 6.78 7.88
N ASN A 114 10.60 7.33 8.47
CA ASN A 114 10.59 7.80 9.84
C ASN A 114 9.61 8.97 10.04
N GLN A 115 9.50 9.88 9.07
CA GLN A 115 8.55 10.98 9.11
C GLN A 115 7.10 10.46 9.19
N ILE A 116 6.73 9.51 8.32
CA ILE A 116 5.39 8.92 8.32
C ILE A 116 5.13 8.21 9.64
N THR A 117 6.03 7.33 10.07
CA THR A 117 5.82 6.58 11.31
C THR A 117 5.74 7.50 12.53
N ASN A 118 6.51 8.60 12.56
CA ASN A 118 6.42 9.60 13.62
C ASN A 118 5.07 10.34 13.61
N TYR A 119 4.52 10.69 12.44
CA TYR A 119 3.18 11.29 12.34
C TYR A 119 2.12 10.42 13.03
N PHE A 120 2.07 9.13 12.70
CA PHE A 120 1.12 8.20 13.30
C PHE A 120 1.39 7.97 14.80
N LYS A 121 2.65 7.77 15.21
CA LYS A 121 3.01 7.54 16.62
C LYS A 121 2.64 8.74 17.49
N THR A 122 3.01 9.95 17.06
CA THR A 122 2.70 11.18 17.78
C THR A 122 1.18 11.40 17.89
N GLY A 123 0.42 11.15 16.82
CA GLY A 123 -1.04 11.24 16.87
C GLY A 123 -1.67 10.22 17.83
N LEU A 124 -1.19 8.97 17.84
CA LEU A 124 -1.65 7.94 18.77
C LEU A 124 -1.31 8.28 20.24
N GLU A 125 -0.11 8.79 20.51
CA GLU A 125 0.31 9.25 21.85
C GLU A 125 -0.53 10.43 22.35
N GLN A 126 -0.94 11.32 21.45
CA GLN A 126 -1.82 12.45 21.74
C GLN A 126 -3.29 12.06 21.87
N GLY A 127 -3.65 10.82 21.54
CA GLY A 127 -5.04 10.34 21.55
C GLY A 127 -5.88 10.95 20.42
N ASP A 128 -5.27 11.26 19.28
CA ASP A 128 -5.97 11.81 18.14
C ASP A 128 -6.86 10.74 17.47
N ASN A 129 -8.16 11.04 17.44
CA ASN A 129 -9.17 10.20 16.81
C ASN A 129 -9.02 10.16 15.28
N THR A 130 -8.43 11.18 14.66
CA THR A 130 -8.23 11.23 13.20
C THR A 130 -7.29 10.12 12.75
N VAL A 131 -6.16 9.97 13.42
CA VAL A 131 -5.14 8.95 13.15
C VAL A 131 -5.66 7.54 13.41
N THR A 132 -6.41 7.36 14.50
CA THR A 132 -7.04 6.06 14.81
C THR A 132 -8.08 5.68 13.75
N THR A 133 -8.89 6.66 13.33
CA THR A 133 -9.90 6.48 12.27
C THR A 133 -9.24 6.20 10.92
N LEU A 134 -8.10 6.84 10.62
CA LEU A 134 -7.33 6.62 9.41
C LEU A 134 -6.72 5.21 9.36
N LEU A 135 -6.13 4.73 10.45
CA LEU A 135 -5.61 3.37 10.54
C LEU A 135 -6.71 2.33 10.36
N ASN A 136 -7.87 2.55 10.99
CA ASN A 136 -9.03 1.68 10.82
C ASN A 136 -9.58 1.72 9.39
N TRP A 137 -9.64 2.90 8.77
CA TRP A 137 -10.02 3.04 7.38
C TRP A 137 -9.06 2.26 6.45
N CYS A 138 -7.74 2.38 6.64
CA CYS A 138 -6.76 1.60 5.89
C CYS A 138 -6.94 0.10 6.08
N GLN A 139 -7.20 -0.35 7.31
CA GLN A 139 -7.49 -1.75 7.62
C GLN A 139 -8.69 -2.25 6.82
N ILE A 140 -9.80 -1.51 6.87
CA ILE A 140 -11.02 -1.84 6.14
C ILE A 140 -10.75 -1.86 4.64
N GLU A 141 -10.10 -0.85 4.08
CA GLU A 141 -9.80 -0.78 2.65
C GLU A 141 -8.89 -1.92 2.15
N VAL A 142 -7.94 -2.36 2.98
CA VAL A 142 -7.01 -3.43 2.61
C VAL A 142 -7.66 -4.80 2.75
N PHE A 143 -8.35 -5.08 3.87
CA PHE A 143 -8.82 -6.42 4.24
C PHE A 143 -10.34 -6.65 4.13
N GLU A 144 -11.15 -5.58 4.07
CA GLU A 144 -12.61 -5.66 4.13
C GLU A 144 -13.32 -4.98 2.95
N ASN A 145 -12.64 -4.15 2.16
CA ASN A 145 -13.06 -3.82 0.79
C ASN A 145 -12.80 -5.01 -0.16
N THR A 146 -12.24 -6.09 0.39
CA THR A 146 -12.31 -7.48 -0.06
C THR A 146 -13.52 -8.26 0.50
N GLY A 147 -14.49 -7.53 1.09
CA GLY A 147 -15.82 -7.87 1.58
C GLY A 147 -15.92 -8.86 2.74
N ILE A 148 -16.16 -8.32 3.93
CA ILE A 148 -16.92 -8.99 4.97
C ILE A 148 -18.34 -8.42 4.94
N THR A 149 -19.31 -9.22 4.51
CA THR A 149 -20.67 -9.09 5.04
C THR A 149 -20.85 -10.20 6.05
N SER A 150 -21.02 -9.81 7.31
CA SER A 150 -21.57 -10.68 8.35
C SER A 150 -23.00 -11.04 7.97
N ALA A 151 -23.14 -12.06 7.13
CA ALA A 151 -24.39 -12.78 6.91
C ALA A 151 -24.05 -14.18 6.41
N ASP A 152 -24.55 -15.16 7.16
CA ASP A 152 -24.76 -16.55 6.78
C ASP A 152 -23.58 -17.52 6.93
N GLY A 153 -23.63 -18.24 8.05
CA GLY A 153 -22.84 -19.43 8.26
C GLY A 153 -23.18 -20.56 7.29
N ASN A 154 -22.20 -21.46 7.18
CA ASN A 154 -22.26 -22.77 6.55
C ASN A 154 -22.21 -22.80 5.01
N CYS A 155 -21.01 -23.05 4.49
CA CYS A 155 -20.84 -23.87 3.29
C CYS A 155 -19.69 -24.87 3.50
N ASN A 156 -20.04 -26.04 4.04
CA ASN A 156 -19.32 -27.27 3.69
C ASN A 156 -19.47 -27.48 2.19
N GLY A 157 -18.42 -27.18 1.44
CA GLY A 157 -18.30 -27.49 0.03
C GLY A 157 -17.10 -28.40 -0.17
N ASP A 158 -17.32 -29.70 -0.02
CA ASP A 158 -16.44 -30.72 -0.61
C ASP A 158 -16.28 -30.38 -2.09
N SER A 159 -15.09 -29.91 -2.45
CA SER A 159 -14.70 -29.71 -3.84
C SER A 159 -13.57 -30.70 -4.12
N ASN A 160 -13.96 -31.80 -4.75
CA ASN A 160 -13.06 -32.70 -5.47
C ASN A 160 -12.30 -31.87 -6.52
N ASP A 161 -11.05 -31.55 -6.25
CA ASP A 161 -10.16 -30.97 -7.26
C ASP A 161 -9.60 -32.13 -8.09
N SER A 162 -10.11 -32.23 -9.33
CA SER A 162 -9.64 -33.19 -10.32
C SER A 162 -8.39 -32.62 -10.97
N ASP A 163 -7.29 -33.37 -10.88
CA ASP A 163 -6.03 -33.10 -11.55
C ASP A 163 -6.24 -32.72 -13.03
N SER A 164 -6.00 -31.46 -13.37
CA SER A 164 -5.72 -31.04 -14.74
C SER A 164 -4.23 -30.75 -14.87
N GLU A 165 -3.52 -31.70 -15.48
CA GLU A 165 -2.14 -31.55 -15.94
C GLU A 165 -2.02 -30.37 -16.91
N ASP A 166 -1.56 -29.21 -16.42
CA ASP A 166 -0.98 -28.19 -17.30
C ASP A 166 0.52 -28.49 -17.45
N LYS A 167 0.83 -29.15 -18.56
CA LYS A 167 2.18 -29.23 -19.11
C LYS A 167 2.53 -27.88 -19.72
N ASP A 168 3.79 -27.50 -19.53
CA ASP A 168 4.52 -26.43 -20.24
C ASP A 168 4.56 -25.03 -19.60
N ALA A 169 5.41 -24.88 -18.59
CA ALA A 169 6.37 -23.77 -18.54
C ALA A 169 7.56 -24.11 -17.64
N LYS A 170 8.62 -24.62 -18.28
CA LYS A 170 9.93 -24.89 -17.70
C LYS A 170 10.57 -23.58 -17.19
N ILE A 171 10.64 -23.38 -15.88
CA ILE A 171 11.55 -22.42 -15.25
C ILE A 171 12.34 -23.15 -14.17
N GLU A 172 13.50 -23.67 -14.58
CA GLU A 172 14.55 -24.13 -13.67
C GLU A 172 15.05 -22.93 -12.85
N ARG A 173 14.65 -22.84 -11.58
CA ARG A 173 15.34 -21.98 -10.61
C ARG A 173 16.45 -22.78 -9.95
N GLN A 174 17.65 -22.69 -10.51
CA GLN A 174 18.87 -23.00 -9.77
C GLN A 174 19.25 -21.78 -8.94
N TRP A 175 19.18 -21.92 -7.62
CA TRP A 175 19.89 -21.04 -6.69
C TRP A 175 21.12 -21.81 -6.21
N GLN A 176 22.31 -21.34 -6.58
CA GLN A 176 23.58 -21.77 -6.01
C GLN A 176 24.29 -20.51 -5.49
N TRP A 177 24.37 -20.47 -4.15
CA TRP A 177 25.14 -19.62 -3.22
C TRP A 177 25.09 -18.10 -3.40
#